data_AF-A0A9D1LIG1-F1
#
_entry.id   AF-A0A9D1LIG1-F1
#
_cell.length_a   1.000
_cell.length_b   1.000
_cell.length_c   1.000
_cell.angle_alpha   90.00
_cell.angle_beta   90.00
_cell.angle_gamma   90.00
#
_symmetry.space_group_name_H-M   'P 1'
#
loop_
_entity.id
_entity.type
_entity.pdbx_description
1 polymer ?
#
loop_
_entity_poly.entity_id
_entity_poly.type
_entity_poly.pdbx_seq_one_letter_code
_entity_poly.pdbx_strand_id
1 'polypeptide(L)'
;MIDKAYAITDEINKTDLNKRLLEIKNEIKNNNELKRIIDNFNKAKELYEKYNVKDDFIKAKKELIQNEILKEYIDIQNKINMLSIKINNRIKHITNGVTNKK
;
A
#
# COMPACT_ATOMS: atom_id res chain seq x y z
N MET A 1 -15.74 7.67 -21.49
CA MET A 1 -14.64 7.76 -20.48
C MET A 1 -14.82 6.71 -19.40
N ILE A 2 -16.04 6.54 -18.88
CA ILE A 2 -16.39 5.50 -17.90
C ILE A 2 -16.06 4.09 -18.41
N ASP A 3 -16.42 3.74 -19.64
CA ASP A 3 -16.17 2.38 -20.19
C ASP A 3 -14.67 2.04 -20.32
N LYS A 4 -13.84 3.04 -20.66
CA LYS A 4 -12.38 2.87 -20.70
C LYS A 4 -11.79 2.69 -19.31
N ALA A 5 -12.37 3.32 -18.28
CA ALA A 5 -11.94 3.15 -16.89
C ALA A 5 -12.29 1.74 -16.36
N TYR A 6 -13.46 1.20 -16.74
CA TYR A 6 -13.82 -0.18 -16.40
C TYR A 6 -12.92 -1.21 -17.09
N ALA A 7 -12.62 -1.06 -18.38
CA ALA A 7 -11.68 -1.94 -19.08
C ALA A 7 -10.29 -1.97 -18.42
N ILE A 8 -9.76 -0.82 -18.03
CA ILE A 8 -8.48 -0.73 -17.30
C ILE A 8 -8.56 -1.45 -15.94
N THR A 9 -9.68 -1.32 -15.24
CA THR A 9 -9.89 -2.00 -13.95
C THR A 9 -9.92 -3.52 -14.13
N ASP A 10 -10.58 -4.01 -15.17
CA ASP A 10 -10.65 -5.44 -15.48
C ASP A 10 -9.29 -6.02 -15.87
N GLU A 11 -8.48 -5.27 -16.62
CA GLU A 11 -7.09 -5.66 -16.92
C GLU A 11 -6.24 -5.73 -15.65
N ILE A 12 -6.33 -4.73 -14.77
CA ILE A 12 -5.64 -4.72 -13.46
C ILE A 12 -6.04 -5.94 -12.64
N ASN A 13 -7.33 -6.26 -12.59
CA ASN A 13 -7.84 -7.39 -11.81
C ASN A 13 -7.28 -8.74 -12.26
N LYS A 14 -6.93 -8.88 -13.55
CA LYS A 14 -6.35 -10.09 -14.13
C LYS A 14 -4.83 -10.21 -13.93
N THR A 15 -4.16 -9.14 -13.50
CA THR A 15 -2.70 -9.14 -13.32
C THR A 15 -2.26 -10.11 -12.23
N ASP A 16 -1.09 -10.72 -12.42
CA ASP A 16 -0.50 -11.62 -11.42
C ASP A 16 -0.18 -10.90 -10.10
N LEU A 17 0.06 -9.59 -10.16
CA LEU A 17 0.28 -8.76 -8.98
C LEU A 17 -0.97 -8.68 -8.09
N ASN A 18 -2.17 -8.58 -8.69
CA ASN A 18 -3.42 -8.59 -7.93
C ASN A 18 -3.72 -9.96 -7.31
N LYS A 19 -3.43 -11.04 -8.04
CA LYS A 19 -3.53 -12.42 -7.50
C LYS A 19 -2.61 -12.60 -6.30
N ARG A 20 -1.32 -12.23 -6.44
CA ARG A 20 -0.34 -12.33 -5.35
C ARG A 20 -0.72 -11.49 -4.14
N LEU A 21 -1.26 -10.29 -4.34
CA LEU A 21 -1.78 -9.46 -3.24
C LEU A 21 -2.94 -10.13 -2.50
N LEU A 22 -3.83 -10.82 -3.21
CA LEU A 22 -4.94 -11.56 -2.59
C LEU A 22 -4.43 -12.75 -1.77
N GLU A 23 -3.45 -13.48 -2.27
CA GLU A 23 -2.77 -14.57 -1.55
C GLU A 23 -2.13 -14.06 -0.25
N ILE A 24 -1.32 -13.01 -0.31
CA ILE A 24 -0.68 -12.39 0.85
C ILE A 24 -1.73 -11.96 1.89
N LYS A 25 -2.84 -11.34 1.46
CA LYS A 25 -3.94 -10.95 2.36
C LYS A 25 -4.56 -12.16 3.06
N ASN A 26 -4.72 -13.27 2.35
CA ASN A 26 -5.23 -14.52 2.93
C ASN A 26 -4.23 -15.16 3.89
N GLU A 27 -2.93 -15.15 3.57
CA GLU A 27 -1.86 -15.61 4.45
C GLU A 27 -1.85 -14.82 5.77
N ILE A 28 -1.90 -13.49 5.70
CA ILE A 28 -2.01 -12.60 6.87
C ILE A 28 -3.28 -12.92 7.68
N LYS A 29 -4.42 -13.10 7.00
CA LYS A 29 -5.69 -13.40 7.66
C LYS A 29 -5.67 -14.75 8.41
N ASN A 30 -4.90 -15.72 7.93
CA ASN A 30 -4.88 -17.07 8.50
C ASN A 30 -3.68 -17.34 9.41
N ASN A 31 -2.74 -16.40 9.52
CA ASN A 31 -1.52 -16.56 10.30
C ASN A 31 -1.53 -15.66 11.55
N ASN A 32 -1.63 -16.28 12.73
CA ASN A 32 -1.67 -15.57 14.01
C ASN A 32 -0.37 -14.82 14.33
N GLU A 33 0.78 -15.33 13.88
CA GLU A 33 2.08 -14.67 14.07
C GLU A 33 2.15 -13.37 13.26
N LEU A 34 1.70 -13.38 12.01
CA LEU A 34 1.65 -12.18 11.17
C LEU A 34 0.72 -11.12 11.77
N LYS A 35 -0.44 -11.53 12.28
CA LYS A 35 -1.38 -10.63 12.99
C LYS A 35 -0.73 -10.03 14.23
N ARG A 36 -0.04 -10.84 15.03
CA ARG A 36 0.69 -10.38 16.23
C ARG A 36 1.71 -9.30 15.88
N ILE A 37 2.49 -9.50 14.81
CA ILE A 37 3.49 -8.53 14.34
C ILE A 37 2.81 -7.22 13.91
N ILE A 38 1.72 -7.30 13.14
CA ILE A 38 0.94 -6.13 12.70
C ILE A 38 0.36 -5.36 13.90
N ASP A 39 -0.25 -6.06 14.85
CA ASP A 39 -0.86 -5.45 16.03
C ASP A 39 0.19 -4.77 16.92
N ASN A 40 1.35 -5.40 17.09
CA ASN A 40 2.47 -4.82 17.81
C ASN A 40 2.97 -3.54 17.14
N PHE A 41 3.11 -3.55 15.81
CA PHE A 41 3.48 -2.36 15.05
C PHE A 41 2.45 -1.24 15.21
N ASN A 42 1.15 -1.54 15.11
CA ASN A 42 0.09 -0.54 15.24
C ASN A 42 0.09 0.09 16.65
N LYS A 43 0.22 -0.71 17.70
CA LYS A 43 0.33 -0.21 19.08
C LYS A 43 1.55 0.68 19.27
N ALA A 44 2.72 0.25 18.79
CA ALA A 44 3.94 1.03 18.90
C ALA A 44 3.87 2.34 18.10
N LYS A 45 3.20 2.33 16.93
CA LYS A 45 2.94 3.52 16.12
C LYS A 45 2.05 4.53 16.87
N GLU A 46 0.96 4.09 17.49
CA GLU A 46 0.09 4.97 18.27
C GLU A 46 0.84 5.60 19.45
N LEU A 47 1.68 4.84 20.16
CA LEU A 47 2.49 5.35 21.26
C LEU A 47 3.54 6.36 20.77
N TYR A 48 4.15 6.12 19.61
CA TYR A 48 5.05 7.07 18.98
C TYR A 48 4.33 8.37 18.60
N GLU A 49 3.15 8.29 17.98
CA GLU A 49 2.39 9.48 17.56
C GLU A 49 1.88 10.29 18.74
N LYS A 50 1.50 9.65 19.86
CA LYS A 50 0.97 10.32 21.06
C LYS A 50 2.07 10.83 22.00
N TYR A 51 3.13 10.06 22.19
CA TYR A 51 4.10 10.26 23.26
C TYR A 51 5.56 10.27 22.79
N ASN A 52 5.80 10.20 21.47
CA ASN A 52 7.15 10.21 20.87
C ASN A 52 8.06 9.07 21.36
N VAL A 53 7.49 7.92 21.72
CA VAL A 53 8.23 6.71 22.13
C VAL A 53 8.85 6.05 20.89
N LYS A 54 10.12 6.38 20.60
CA LYS A 54 10.81 5.99 19.37
C LYS A 54 11.32 4.55 19.35
N ASP A 55 11.86 4.06 20.47
CA ASP A 55 12.59 2.79 20.49
C ASP A 55 11.68 1.59 20.20
N ASP A 56 10.51 1.53 20.86
CA ASP A 56 9.52 0.48 20.61
C ASP A 56 8.97 0.52 19.19
N PHE A 57 8.79 1.72 18.64
CA PHE A 57 8.36 1.88 17.25
C PHE A 57 9.41 1.39 16.26
N ILE A 58 10.70 1.72 16.47
CA ILE A 58 11.79 1.23 15.62
C ILE A 58 11.90 -0.29 15.71
N LYS A 59 11.79 -0.86 16.91
CA LYS A 59 11.83 -2.32 17.12
C LYS A 59 10.67 -3.02 16.40
N ALA A 60 9.44 -2.56 16.57
CA ALA A 60 8.28 -3.14 15.92
C ALA A 60 8.34 -2.98 14.39
N LYS A 61 8.84 -1.83 13.89
CA LYS A 61 9.08 -1.61 12.47
C LYS A 61 10.12 -2.59 11.91
N LYS A 62 11.18 -2.89 12.67
CA LYS A 62 12.20 -3.88 12.29
C LYS A 62 11.61 -5.30 12.17
N GLU A 63 10.82 -5.71 13.15
CA GLU A 63 10.13 -7.03 13.13
C GLU A 63 9.21 -7.15 11.91
N LEU A 64 8.45 -6.08 11.61
CA LEU A 64 7.55 -6.01 10.47
C LEU A 64 8.28 -6.15 9.11
N ILE A 65 9.42 -5.49 8.90
CA ILE A 65 10.17 -5.56 7.63
C ILE A 65 11.05 -6.81 7.50
N GLN A 66 11.34 -7.50 8.60
CA GLN A 66 12.09 -8.75 8.59
C GLN A 66 11.23 -9.94 8.17
N ASN A 67 9.91 -9.86 8.37
CA ASN A 67 8.99 -10.87 7.87
C ASN A 67 8.78 -10.73 6.36
N GLU A 68 9.05 -11.78 5.60
CA GLU A 68 9.02 -11.73 4.13
C GLU A 68 7.64 -11.41 3.55
N ILE A 69 6.58 -12.02 4.10
CA ILE A 69 5.19 -11.82 3.64
C ILE A 69 4.75 -10.37 3.89
N LEU A 70 5.04 -9.84 5.08
CA LEU A 70 4.71 -8.45 5.43
C LEU A 70 5.55 -7.46 4.62
N LYS A 71 6.84 -7.74 4.42
CA LYS A 71 7.71 -6.93 3.56
C LYS A 71 7.17 -6.86 2.13
N GLU A 72 6.79 -8.00 1.56
CA GLU A 72 6.20 -8.06 0.22
C GLU A 72 4.89 -7.26 0.15
N TYR A 73 4.03 -7.39 1.17
CA TYR A 73 2.81 -6.58 1.27
C TYR A 73 3.11 -5.08 1.24
N ILE A 74 4.07 -4.62 2.04
CA ILE A 74 4.48 -3.20 2.13
C ILE A 74 5.05 -2.72 0.79
N ASP A 75 5.86 -3.53 0.13
CA ASP A 75 6.44 -3.20 -1.16
C ASP A 75 5.35 -3.05 -2.24
N ILE A 76 4.33 -3.90 -2.24
CA ILE A 76 3.16 -3.77 -3.12
C ILE A 76 2.39 -2.48 -2.81
N GLN A 77 2.13 -2.17 -1.54
CA GLN A 77 1.45 -0.94 -1.13
C GLN A 77 2.23 0.31 -1.60
N ASN A 78 3.55 0.31 -1.45
CA ASN A 78 4.40 1.41 -1.91
C ASN A 78 4.34 1.60 -3.44
N LYS A 79 4.37 0.50 -4.20
CA LYS A 79 4.21 0.54 -5.66
C LYS A 79 2.86 1.13 -6.07
N ILE A 80 1.77 0.73 -5.40
CA ILE A 80 0.43 1.26 -5.64
C ILE A 80 0.40 2.77 -5.36
N ASN A 81 0.93 3.22 -4.22
CA ASN A 81 0.97 4.63 -3.86
C ASN A 81 1.75 5.47 -4.90
N MET A 82 2.90 4.96 -5.37
CA MET A 82 3.67 5.62 -6.44
C MET A 82 2.89 5.70 -7.76
N LEU A 83 2.16 4.63 -8.13
CA LEU A 83 1.31 4.62 -9.32
C LEU A 83 0.19 5.65 -9.20
N SER A 84 -0.48 5.72 -8.05
CA SER A 84 -1.52 6.72 -7.77
C SER A 84 -0.98 8.15 -7.91
N ILE A 85 0.22 8.44 -7.38
CA ILE A 85 0.88 9.75 -7.55
C ILE A 85 1.15 10.04 -9.03
N LYS A 86 1.68 9.08 -9.79
CA LYS A 86 1.96 9.25 -11.23
C LYS A 86 0.68 9.52 -12.03
N ILE A 87 -0.40 8.79 -11.75
CA ILE A 87 -1.71 8.98 -12.38
C ILE A 87 -2.24 10.39 -12.06
N ASN A 88 -2.22 10.79 -10.79
CA ASN A 88 -2.68 12.11 -10.37
C ASN A 88 -1.88 13.23 -11.03
N ASN A 89 -0.56 13.09 -11.12
CA ASN A 89 0.30 14.05 -11.82
C ASN A 89 -0.03 14.13 -13.33
N ARG A 90 -0.30 12.99 -13.97
CA ARG A 90 -0.67 12.95 -15.39
C ARG A 90 -2.02 13.60 -15.64
N ILE A 91 -3.02 13.31 -14.81
CA ILE A 91 -4.34 13.95 -14.87
C ILE A 91 -4.18 15.46 -14.72
N LYS A 92 -3.44 15.92 -13.70
CA LYS A 92 -3.17 17.36 -13.48
C LYS A 92 -2.53 18.01 -14.71
N HIS A 93 -1.54 17.37 -15.32
CA HIS A 93 -0.90 17.89 -16.54
C HIS A 93 -1.88 18.00 -17.71
N ILE A 94 -2.74 17.00 -17.92
CA ILE A 94 -3.76 17.04 -18.97
C ILE A 94 -4.74 18.19 -18.70
N THR A 95 -5.26 18.30 -17.49
CA THR A 95 -6.22 19.34 -17.11
C THR A 95 -5.62 20.75 -17.26
N ASN A 96 -4.38 20.96 -16.81
CA ASN A 96 -3.68 22.25 -16.93
C ASN A 96 -3.34 22.62 -18.40
N GLY A 97 -3.00 21.63 -19.22
CA GLY A 97 -2.75 21.83 -20.65
C GLY A 97 -4.03 22.15 -21.45
N VAL A 98 -5.20 21.79 -20.92
CA VAL A 98 -6.50 22.12 -21.50
C VAL A 98 -6.97 23.52 -21.09
N THR A 99 -6.67 23.98 -19.87
CA THR A 99 -7.03 25.34 -19.41
C THR A 99 -6.16 26.44 -20.02
N ASN A 100 -4.89 26.19 -20.34
CA ASN A 100 -4.00 27.18 -20.99
C ASN A 100 -4.19 27.30 -22.52
N LYS A 101 -5.17 26.59 -23.10
CA LYS A 101 -5.53 26.66 -24.52
C LYS A 101 -6.82 27.45 -24.78
N LYS A 102 -7.28 28.25 -23.81
CA LYS A 102 -8.38 29.20 -23.97
C LYS A 102 -7.87 30.63 -23.87
#